data_AF-A0A7V8XZZ1-F1
#
_entry.id   AF-A0A7V8XZZ1-F1
#
_cell.length_a   1.000
_cell.length_b   1.000
_cell.length_c   1.000
_cell.angle_alpha   90.00
_cell.angle_beta   90.00
_cell.angle_gamma   90.00
#
_symmetry.space_group_name_H-M   'P 1'
#
loop_
_entity.id
_entity.type
_entity.pdbx_description
1 polymer ?
#
loop_
_entity_poly.entity_id
_entity_poly.type
_entity_poly.pdbx_seq_one_letter_code
_entity_poly.pdbx_strand_id
1 'polypeptide(L)'
;VESGTGPEAAERFTAAPIDLSVFGSRDRESNVWFDLARAWAQAEGSRDGEVIRSLDTADRLAPMRVRNDPIARDLVADLHRRTRHRTWELESLRNRLGVA
;
A
#
# COMPACT_ATOMS: atom_id res chain seq x y z
N VAL A 1 3.72 11.37 2.66
CA VAL A 1 4.56 11.25 1.45
C VAL A 1 4.08 12.22 0.40
N GLU A 2 4.68 13.41 0.36
CA GLU A 2 4.25 14.51 -0.53
C GLU A 2 5.44 15.22 -1.19
N SER A 3 6.67 14.90 -0.78
CA SER A 3 7.91 15.53 -1.25
C SER A 3 8.52 14.89 -2.51
N GLY A 4 7.88 13.88 -3.12
CA GLY A 4 8.43 13.10 -4.24
C GLY A 4 9.57 12.14 -3.87
N THR A 5 10.01 12.14 -2.60
CA THR A 5 11.08 11.28 -2.07
C THR A 5 10.56 10.03 -1.35
N GLY A 6 9.33 9.62 -1.69
CA GLY A 6 8.66 8.46 -1.11
C GLY A 6 9.47 7.17 -1.28
N PRO A 7 9.96 6.83 -2.48
CA PRO A 7 10.66 5.57 -2.70
C PRO A 7 11.93 5.45 -1.84
N GLU A 8 12.73 6.51 -1.71
CA GLU A 8 13.93 6.49 -0.87
C GLU A 8 13.60 6.35 0.63
N ALA A 9 12.51 6.98 1.07
CA ALA A 9 12.04 6.83 2.45
C ALA A 9 11.57 5.39 2.73
N ALA A 10 10.86 4.79 1.78
CA ALA A 10 10.41 3.41 1.88
C ALA A 10 11.58 2.43 1.83
N GLU A 11 12.58 2.66 0.98
CA GLU A 11 13.83 1.87 0.94
C GLU A 11 14.54 1.91 2.29
N ARG A 12 14.77 3.09 2.87
CA ARG A 12 15.39 3.21 4.20
C ARG A 12 14.59 2.48 5.28
N PHE A 13 13.26 2.62 5.27
CA PHE A 13 12.40 1.93 6.23
C PHE A 13 12.52 0.40 6.08
N THR A 14 12.49 -0.12 4.86
CA THR A 14 12.60 -1.57 4.62
C THR A 14 13.99 -2.14 4.89
N ALA A 15 15.05 -1.33 4.76
CA ALA A 15 16.42 -1.73 5.06
C ALA A 15 16.69 -1.87 6.56
N ALA A 16 15.93 -1.18 7.41
CA ALA A 16 16.03 -1.22 8.86
C ALA A 16 14.64 -1.42 9.48
N PRO A 17 14.06 -2.63 9.39
CA PRO A 17 12.71 -2.87 9.84
C PRO A 17 12.57 -2.64 11.34
N ILE A 18 11.52 -1.92 11.72
CA ILE A 18 11.12 -1.72 13.10
C ILE A 18 9.97 -2.67 13.46
N ASP A 19 9.94 -3.15 14.70
CA ASP A 19 8.79 -3.88 15.21
C ASP A 19 7.62 -2.91 15.40
N LEU A 20 6.61 -2.99 14.54
CA LEU A 20 5.43 -2.12 14.60
C LEU A 20 4.43 -2.55 15.68
N SER A 21 4.54 -3.79 16.20
CA SER A 21 3.64 -4.29 17.25
C SER A 21 3.76 -3.52 18.56
N VAL A 22 4.90 -2.82 18.75
CA VAL A 22 5.13 -1.90 19.88
C VAL A 22 4.10 -0.77 19.96
N PHE A 23 3.39 -0.46 18.87
CA PHE A 23 2.30 0.50 18.89
C PHE A 23 1.06 0.00 19.64
N GLY A 24 0.91 -1.31 19.84
CA GLY A 24 -0.26 -1.92 20.48
C GLY A 24 -1.58 -1.62 19.76
N SER A 25 -1.54 -1.28 18.46
CA SER A 25 -2.71 -0.80 17.71
C SER A 25 -2.60 -1.18 16.24
N ARG A 26 -3.48 -2.08 15.79
CA ARG A 26 -3.55 -2.53 14.40
C ARG A 26 -3.83 -1.37 13.43
N ASP A 27 -4.62 -0.38 13.83
CA ASP A 27 -4.85 0.82 13.01
C ASP A 27 -3.57 1.64 12.81
N ARG A 28 -2.73 1.78 13.84
CA ARG A 28 -1.44 2.49 13.71
C ARG A 28 -0.46 1.70 12.85
N GLU A 29 -0.38 0.39 13.04
CA GLU A 29 0.41 -0.48 12.17
C GLU A 29 -0.07 -0.38 10.71
N SER A 30 -1.39 -0.45 10.49
CA SER A 30 -2.01 -0.29 9.18
C SER A 30 -1.64 1.04 8.51
N ASN A 31 -1.55 2.13 9.28
CA ASN A 31 -1.18 3.43 8.72
C ASN A 31 0.24 3.45 8.19
N VAL A 32 1.18 2.83 8.91
CA VAL A 32 2.57 2.72 8.44
C VAL A 32 2.64 1.93 7.14
N TRP A 33 1.94 0.79 7.05
CA TRP A 33 1.88 0.01 5.82
C TRP A 33 1.18 0.74 4.67
N PHE A 34 0.14 1.52 4.97
CA PHE A 34 -0.54 2.34 3.97
C PHE A 34 0.34 3.48 3.45
N ASP A 35 1.08 4.15 4.35
CA ASP A 35 2.05 5.18 3.95
C ASP A 35 3.20 4.60 3.13
N LEU A 36 3.66 3.38 3.43
CA LEU A 36 4.62 2.66 2.58
C LEU A 36 4.05 2.38 1.19
N ALA A 37 2.79 1.96 1.07
CA ALA A 37 2.16 1.76 -0.23
C ALA A 37 2.15 3.06 -1.05
N ARG A 38 1.77 4.18 -0.43
CA ARG A 38 1.80 5.51 -1.04
C ARG A 38 3.21 5.95 -1.42
N ALA A 39 4.20 5.61 -0.60
CA ALA A 39 5.60 5.91 -0.84
C ALA A 39 6.13 5.16 -2.07
N TRP A 40 5.87 3.86 -2.17
CA TRP A 40 6.26 3.04 -3.31
C TRP A 40 5.55 3.44 -4.61
N ALA A 41 4.30 3.91 -4.52
CA ALA A 41 3.52 4.30 -5.69
C ALA A 41 4.13 5.47 -6.47
N GLN A 42 4.95 6.29 -5.80
CA GLN A 42 5.71 7.38 -6.42
C GLN A 42 6.81 6.89 -7.38
N ALA A 43 7.19 5.61 -7.35
CA ALA A 43 8.20 5.04 -8.26
C ALA A 43 7.64 4.66 -9.66
N GLU A 44 6.44 5.15 -10.01
CA GLU A 44 5.83 5.10 -11.34
C GLU A 44 5.90 3.73 -12.05
N GLY A 45 5.47 2.66 -11.38
CA GLY A 45 5.40 1.32 -11.98
C GLY A 45 6.56 0.40 -11.59
N SER A 46 7.74 0.95 -11.32
CA SER A 46 8.95 0.14 -11.03
C SER A 46 8.86 -0.63 -9.70
N ARG A 47 7.95 -0.22 -8.80
CA ARG A 47 7.74 -0.79 -7.46
C ARG A 47 6.29 -1.24 -7.23
N ASP A 48 5.53 -1.55 -8.29
CA ASP A 48 4.11 -1.89 -8.15
C ASP A 48 3.86 -3.13 -7.30
N GLY A 49 4.78 -4.09 -7.30
CA GLY A 49 4.71 -5.25 -6.41
C GLY A 49 4.78 -4.87 -4.94
N GLU A 50 5.65 -3.92 -4.58
CA GLU A 50 5.79 -3.38 -3.24
C GLU A 50 4.52 -2.61 -2.82
N VAL A 51 3.96 -1.80 -3.72
CA VAL A 51 2.69 -1.10 -3.48
C VAL A 51 1.58 -2.10 -3.12
N ILE A 52 1.43 -3.16 -3.92
CA ILE A 52 0.42 -4.20 -3.72
C ILE A 52 0.61 -4.89 -2.37
N ARG A 53 1.83 -5.30 -2.03
CA ARG A 53 2.12 -6.00 -0.76
C ARG A 53 1.88 -5.11 0.46
N SER A 54 2.34 -3.86 0.41
CA SER A 54 2.13 -2.90 1.50
C SER A 54 0.64 -2.60 1.70
N LEU A 55 -0.11 -2.41 0.60
CA LEU A 55 -1.54 -2.13 0.68
C LEU A 55 -2.36 -3.35 1.16
N ASP A 56 -2.01 -4.56 0.72
CA ASP A 56 -2.64 -5.80 1.24
C ASP A 56 -2.40 -5.97 2.74
N THR A 57 -1.18 -5.67 3.20
CA THR A 57 -0.85 -5.73 4.63
C THR A 57 -1.67 -4.72 5.43
N ALA A 58 -1.78 -3.47 4.93
CA ALA A 58 -2.64 -2.47 5.53
C ALA A 58 -4.11 -2.93 5.59
N ASP A 59 -4.68 -3.43 4.49
CA ASP A 59 -6.08 -3.92 4.47
C ASP A 59 -6.30 -5.05 5.48
N ARG A 60 -5.36 -5.98 5.64
CA ARG A 60 -5.49 -7.09 6.60
C ARG A 60 -5.41 -6.63 8.07
N LEU A 61 -4.74 -5.50 8.33
CA LEU A 61 -4.60 -4.95 9.67
C LEU A 61 -5.85 -4.15 10.08
N ALA A 62 -6.33 -3.27 9.20
CA ALA A 62 -7.51 -2.43 9.43
C ALA A 62 -8.45 -2.37 8.20
N PRO A 63 -9.19 -3.45 7.89
CA PRO A 63 -9.96 -3.56 6.65
C PRO A 63 -11.03 -2.48 6.51
N MET A 64 -11.74 -2.19 7.62
CA MET A 64 -12.79 -1.17 7.63
C MET A 64 -12.26 0.23 7.28
N ARG A 65 -11.02 0.54 7.67
CA ARG A 65 -10.39 1.81 7.35
C ARG A 65 -9.96 1.82 5.89
N VAL A 66 -9.13 0.86 5.49
CA VAL A 66 -8.50 0.83 4.15
C VAL A 66 -9.55 0.73 3.04
N ARG A 67 -10.58 -0.10 3.20
CA ARG A 67 -11.62 -0.26 2.16
C ARG A 67 -12.52 0.95 1.99
N ASN A 68 -12.58 1.84 2.99
CA ASN A 68 -13.34 3.08 2.94
C ASN A 68 -12.46 4.30 2.64
N ASP A 69 -11.15 4.13 2.51
CA ASP A 69 -10.23 5.20 2.17
C ASP A 69 -10.23 5.43 0.65
N PRO A 70 -10.58 6.64 0.17
CA PRO A 70 -10.61 6.94 -1.26
C PRO A 70 -9.22 6.84 -1.91
N ILE A 71 -8.15 7.20 -1.19
CA ILE A 71 -6.78 7.13 -1.70
C ILE A 71 -6.39 5.66 -1.93
N ALA A 72 -6.83 4.74 -1.07
CA ALA A 72 -6.59 3.31 -1.26
C ALA A 72 -7.25 2.78 -2.54
N ARG A 73 -8.50 3.20 -2.81
CA ARG A 73 -9.22 2.83 -4.03
C ARG A 73 -8.56 3.38 -5.28
N ASP A 74 -8.15 4.65 -5.24
CA ASP A 74 -7.46 5.31 -6.36
C ASP A 74 -6.11 4.63 -6.64
N LEU A 75 -5.33 4.30 -5.61
CA LEU A 75 -4.08 3.53 -5.78
C LEU A 75 -4.31 2.20 -6.50
N VAL A 76 -5.34 1.44 -6.11
CA VAL A 76 -5.64 0.15 -6.75
C VAL A 76 -6.13 0.33 -8.18
N ALA A 77 -6.95 1.35 -8.45
CA ALA A 77 -7.40 1.67 -9.80
C ALA A 77 -6.21 2.05 -10.70
N ASP A 78 -5.30 2.88 -10.21
CA ASP A 78 -4.09 3.30 -10.92
C ASP A 78 -3.17 2.10 -11.22
N LEU A 79 -2.93 1.26 -10.21
CA LEU A 79 -2.17 0.01 -10.37
C LEU A 79 -2.80 -0.89 -11.42
N HIS A 80 -4.13 -1.06 -11.39
CA HIS A 80 -4.84 -1.90 -12.34
C HIS A 80 -4.74 -1.38 -13.78
N ARG A 81 -4.81 -0.05 -13.97
CA ARG A 81 -4.66 0.57 -15.29
C ARG A 81 -3.25 0.47 -15.84
N ARG A 82 -2.22 0.64 -14.99
CA ARG A 82 -0.83 0.75 -15.45
C ARG A 82 -0.06 -0.57 -15.48
N THR A 83 -0.45 -1.56 -14.65
CA THR A 83 0.29 -2.82 -14.61
C THR A 83 0.11 -3.61 -15.90
N ARG A 84 1.22 -4.11 -16.44
CA ARG A 84 1.19 -5.04 -17.58
C ARG A 84 0.86 -6.47 -17.15
N HIS A 85 1.06 -6.80 -15.87
CA HIS A 85 0.88 -8.13 -15.33
C HIS A 85 -0.19 -8.11 -14.24
N ARG A 86 -1.32 -8.75 -14.54
CA ARG A 86 -2.40 -8.94 -13.56
C ARG A 86 -1.99 -10.06 -12.62
N THR A 87 -1.74 -9.70 -11.37
CA THR A 87 -1.46 -10.67 -10.30
C THR A 87 -2.74 -10.96 -9.54
N TRP A 88 -2.83 -12.16 -8.93
CA TRP A 88 -4.00 -12.53 -8.15
C TRP A 88 -4.17 -11.62 -6.92
N GLU A 89 -3.08 -11.10 -6.35
CA GLU A 89 -3.08 -10.16 -5.23
C GLU A 89 -3.77 -8.86 -5.60
N LEU A 90 -3.46 -8.32 -6.79
CA LEU A 90 -4.08 -7.08 -7.28
C LEU A 90 -5.56 -7.29 -7.56
N GLU A 91 -5.94 -8.40 -8.18
CA GLU A 91 -7.35 -8.74 -8.42
C GLU A 91 -8.12 -8.89 -7.09
N SER A 92 -7.51 -9.53 -6.09
CA SER A 92 -8.08 -9.68 -4.75
C SER A 92 -8.27 -8.33 -4.04
N LEU A 93 -7.27 -7.44 -4.13
CA LEU A 93 -7.39 -6.07 -3.62
C LEU A 93 -8.51 -5.31 -4.33
N ARG A 94 -8.56 -5.37 -5.67
CA ARG A 94 -9.58 -4.70 -6.47
C ARG A 94 -10.99 -5.09 -6.03
N ASN A 95 -11.22 -6.39 -5.85
CA ASN A 95 -12.50 -6.91 -5.36
C ASN A 95 -12.83 -6.45 -3.93
N ARG A 96 -11.87 -6.52 -2.99
CA ARG A 96 -12.10 -6.11 -1.59
C ARG A 96 -12.36 -4.62 -1.43
N LEU A 97 -11.71 -3.79 -2.24
CA LEU A 97 -11.84 -2.34 -2.20
C LEU A 97 -13.01 -1.82 -3.07
N GLY A 98 -13.67 -2.70 -3.83
CA GLY A 98 -14.81 -2.35 -4.67
C GLY A 98 -14.43 -1.51 -5.90
N VAL A 99 -13.24 -1.72 -6.44
CA VAL A 99 -12.76 -1.04 -7.66
C VAL A 99 -13.17 -1.87 -8.88
N ALA A 100 -13.70 -1.23 -9.92
CA ALA A 100 -14.16 -1.89 -11.15
C ALA A 100 -13.10 -1.84 -12.25
#